data_AF-A0A0Q4S5I8-F1
#
_entry.id   AF-A0A0Q4S5I8-F1
#
_cell.length_a   1.000
_cell.length_b   1.000
_cell.length_c   1.000
_cell.angle_alpha   90.00
_cell.angle_beta   90.00
_cell.angle_gamma   90.00
#
_symmetry.space_group_name_H-M   'P 1'
#
loop_
_entity.id
_entity.type
_entity.pdbx_description
1 polymer ?
#
loop_
_entity_poly.entity_id
_entity_poly.type
_entity_poly.pdbx_seq_one_letter_code
_entity_poly.pdbx_strand_id
1 'polypeptide(L)'
;MTDLEYNYKGISTYSKTKGINNLVLAHQTEIEEVNNIPCFFWGSLTDPYVTAKCWTTIAKVVRSSFGPTPPSLRDPIVSAGSERLRFEGFSSCNGVYVRLDMKPEAIDGEFIANGTTNVDFNDPMLNALNAIQKNEKVTLAVGQQDVQVITSKAKVTEKKVTLPMRWIKGLTSVQLYLADMDIKFELNKIQTIQLFQSLPKGTVKGDFFITKRAGKFMFSTLATADSVRIGGVQRLRLLEGILAIVDKIFIYESSDKQTCAIVAEFGKMQLLMAFSPDSYRGFSGEGNVLETMTENLPIEWVYGLNSLLKSNETFDPTMLSIENDIDFGTMDNLASNLSSMGLLGYDLSEKAHFYRRLPFKTERILSLNPRLKNAKKLIDNEDIEIVERRANYIEAKVKGSGVLHKVIIDNNSQRCTCDWFTAYQGKRGICKHILGVKMIIS
;
A
#
# COMPACT_ATOMS: atom_id res chain seq x y z
N MET A 1 25.39 28.61 41.45
CA MET A 1 24.51 27.48 41.10
C MET A 1 23.32 28.09 40.40
N THR A 2 23.20 27.86 39.10
CA THR A 2 21.96 28.16 38.36
C THR A 2 21.02 27.00 38.60
N ASP A 3 19.93 27.26 39.32
CA ASP A 3 18.86 26.28 39.48
C ASP A 3 18.16 26.07 38.13
N LEU A 4 17.91 24.80 37.78
CA LEU A 4 17.18 24.44 36.57
C LEU A 4 15.68 24.55 36.84
N GLU A 5 14.99 25.44 36.13
CA GLU A 5 13.55 25.65 36.26
C GLU A 5 12.80 24.75 35.26
N TYR A 6 12.04 23.79 35.79
CA TYR A 6 11.28 22.81 35.01
C TYR A 6 9.83 23.30 34.80
N ASN A 7 9.48 23.70 33.57
CA ASN A 7 8.14 24.18 33.21
C ASN A 7 7.29 23.10 32.48
N TYR A 8 6.36 22.48 33.22
CA TYR A 8 5.44 21.49 32.68
C TYR A 8 4.25 22.17 31.99
N LYS A 9 3.95 21.79 30.73
CA LYS A 9 2.87 22.40 29.92
C LYS A 9 1.44 22.07 30.38
N GLY A 10 1.30 21.14 31.33
CA GLY A 10 0.01 20.72 31.88
C GLY A 10 0.20 19.96 33.18
N ILE A 11 -0.89 19.74 33.91
CA ILE A 11 -0.89 18.96 35.16
C ILE A 11 -1.15 17.48 34.86
N SER A 12 -0.58 16.60 35.67
CA SER A 12 -0.97 15.19 35.66
C SER A 12 -2.45 15.10 36.02
N THR A 13 -3.23 14.38 35.22
CA THR A 13 -4.66 14.22 35.45
C THR A 13 -4.97 12.76 35.75
N TYR A 14 -5.74 12.57 36.82
CA TYR A 14 -6.36 11.30 37.13
C TYR A 14 -7.86 11.45 36.95
N SER A 15 -8.47 10.56 36.18
CA SER A 15 -9.93 10.51 36.02
C SER A 15 -10.43 9.08 36.09
N LYS A 16 -11.66 8.91 36.57
CA LYS A 16 -12.31 7.62 36.67
C LYS A 16 -13.61 7.64 35.89
N THR A 17 -13.66 6.88 34.80
CA THR A 17 -14.84 6.85 33.90
C THR A 17 -15.25 5.41 33.67
N LYS A 18 -16.52 5.08 33.92
CA LYS A 18 -17.09 3.72 33.78
C LYS A 18 -16.27 2.61 34.50
N GLY A 19 -15.67 2.93 35.64
CA GLY A 19 -14.88 1.99 36.43
C GLY A 19 -13.41 1.84 36.00
N ILE A 20 -12.98 2.50 34.93
CA ILE A 20 -11.60 2.51 34.45
C ILE A 20 -10.88 3.72 35.07
N ASN A 21 -9.68 3.47 35.59
CA ASN A 21 -8.78 4.47 36.14
C ASN A 21 -7.85 4.97 35.03
N ASN A 22 -7.98 6.23 34.63
CA ASN A 22 -7.10 6.87 33.66
C ASN A 22 -6.11 7.77 34.40
N LEU A 23 -4.82 7.46 34.27
CA LEU A 23 -3.74 8.28 34.81
C LEU A 23 -2.90 8.81 33.65
N VAL A 24 -2.92 10.12 33.47
CA VAL A 24 -2.07 10.84 32.52
C VAL A 24 -1.07 11.64 33.33
N LEU A 25 0.22 11.38 33.14
CA LEU A 25 1.28 12.09 33.85
C LEU A 25 1.80 13.25 33.01
N ALA A 26 1.95 14.42 33.63
CA ALA A 26 2.67 15.53 33.05
C ALA A 26 4.14 15.14 32.85
N HIS A 27 4.70 15.53 31.71
CA HIS A 27 6.08 15.26 31.33
C HIS A 27 6.72 16.55 30.82
N GLN A 28 7.99 16.74 31.17
CA GLN A 28 8.84 17.79 30.63
C GLN A 28 10.29 17.28 30.58
N THR A 29 10.97 17.65 29.51
CA THR A 29 12.38 17.37 29.25
C THR A 29 13.00 18.59 28.55
N GLU A 30 14.32 18.79 28.68
CA GLU A 30 15.05 19.87 27.98
C GLU A 30 15.29 19.54 26.48
N ILE A 31 14.94 18.33 26.05
CA ILE A 31 15.03 17.88 24.65
C ILE A 31 13.70 18.19 23.94
N GLU A 32 13.66 19.21 23.10
CA GLU A 32 12.46 19.71 22.40
C GLU A 32 11.67 18.63 21.63
N GLU A 33 12.35 17.63 21.07
CA GLU A 33 11.76 16.57 20.26
C GLU A 33 10.96 15.54 21.08
N VAL A 34 11.32 15.34 22.35
CA VAL A 34 10.65 14.40 23.26
C VAL A 34 9.42 15.05 23.91
N ASN A 35 9.43 16.38 24.03
CA ASN A 35 8.20 17.15 24.25
C ASN A 35 7.27 17.17 23.00
N ASN A 36 7.74 16.70 21.83
CA ASN A 36 7.04 16.76 20.53
C ASN A 36 6.56 15.37 20.01
N ILE A 37 6.12 14.53 20.96
CA ILE A 37 5.29 13.30 20.85
C ILE A 37 6.01 11.99 20.49
N PRO A 38 6.33 11.14 21.50
CA PRO A 38 7.07 9.89 21.31
C PRO A 38 6.23 8.64 21.04
N CYS A 39 4.89 8.70 21.10
CA CYS A 39 4.01 7.53 20.94
C CYS A 39 2.76 7.89 20.13
N PHE A 40 2.43 7.11 19.10
CA PHE A 40 1.18 7.22 18.34
C PHE A 40 0.05 6.42 18.99
N PHE A 41 0.35 5.21 19.46
CA PHE A 41 -0.63 4.31 20.09
C PHE A 41 -0.01 3.54 21.26
N TRP A 42 -0.76 3.42 22.36
CA TRP A 42 -0.43 2.54 23.49
C TRP A 42 -1.68 1.79 23.95
N GLY A 43 -1.61 0.46 23.99
CA GLY A 43 -2.75 -0.36 24.39
C GLY A 43 -2.49 -1.84 24.46
N SER A 44 -3.53 -2.62 24.70
CA SER A 44 -3.54 -4.07 24.70
C SER A 44 -4.20 -4.62 23.44
N LEU A 45 -3.74 -5.78 22.97
CA LEU A 45 -4.41 -6.52 21.91
C LEU A 45 -5.61 -7.28 22.47
N THR A 46 -6.73 -7.26 21.75
CA THR A 46 -7.94 -7.99 22.18
C THR A 46 -8.00 -9.42 21.64
N ASP A 47 -7.29 -9.70 20.54
CA ASP A 47 -7.06 -11.07 20.02
C ASP A 47 -5.57 -11.30 19.70
N PRO A 48 -4.74 -11.48 20.74
CA PRO A 48 -3.29 -11.48 20.61
C PRO A 48 -2.76 -12.61 19.72
N TYR A 49 -3.38 -13.79 19.78
CA TYR A 49 -2.93 -14.95 19.00
C TYR A 49 -3.20 -14.77 17.50
N VAL A 50 -4.40 -14.32 17.12
CA VAL A 50 -4.70 -14.05 15.71
C VAL A 50 -3.85 -12.89 15.20
N THR A 51 -3.66 -11.84 15.99
CA THR A 51 -2.78 -10.71 15.63
C THR A 51 -1.36 -11.19 15.38
N ALA A 52 -0.80 -12.01 16.28
CA ALA A 52 0.54 -12.57 16.13
C ALA A 52 0.69 -13.38 14.82
N LYS A 53 -0.28 -14.24 14.48
CA LYS A 53 -0.27 -15.00 13.22
C LYS A 53 -0.34 -14.11 11.97
N CYS A 54 -1.12 -13.03 12.03
CA CYS A 54 -1.19 -12.07 10.93
C CYS A 54 0.14 -11.30 10.77
N TRP A 55 0.74 -10.85 11.87
CA TRP A 55 2.05 -10.20 11.87
C TRP A 55 3.19 -11.12 11.41
N THR A 56 3.20 -12.39 11.83
CA THR A 56 4.14 -13.39 11.29
C THR A 56 3.95 -13.58 9.79
N THR A 57 2.70 -13.53 9.30
CA THR A 57 2.39 -13.62 7.86
C THR A 57 2.93 -12.39 7.11
N ILE A 58 2.77 -11.19 7.66
CA ILE A 58 3.36 -9.97 7.10
C ILE A 58 4.89 -10.11 7.00
N ALA A 59 5.55 -10.53 8.08
CA ALA A 59 7.00 -10.71 8.05
C ALA A 59 7.44 -11.78 7.05
N LYS A 60 6.69 -12.87 6.90
CA LYS A 60 6.92 -13.91 5.87
C LYS A 60 6.83 -13.33 4.47
N VAL A 61 5.84 -12.47 4.19
CA VAL A 61 5.71 -11.79 2.89
C VAL A 61 6.93 -10.91 2.65
N VAL A 62 7.33 -10.11 3.63
CA VAL A 62 8.43 -9.17 3.41
C VAL A 62 9.76 -9.87 3.17
N ARG A 63 10.02 -10.93 3.93
CA ARG A 63 11.21 -11.79 3.78
C ARG A 63 11.16 -12.68 2.53
N SER A 64 10.07 -12.67 1.78
CA SER A 64 9.95 -13.45 0.54
C SER A 64 10.50 -12.70 -0.67
N SER A 65 11.00 -13.47 -1.63
CA SER A 65 11.24 -13.01 -3.00
C SER A 65 10.95 -14.14 -3.98
N PHE A 66 10.29 -13.80 -5.08
CA PHE A 66 9.93 -14.75 -6.13
C PHE A 66 10.59 -14.43 -7.48
N GLY A 67 11.23 -13.26 -7.57
CA GLY A 67 11.95 -12.81 -8.75
C GLY A 67 13.47 -12.82 -8.52
N PRO A 68 14.26 -12.23 -9.43
CA PRO A 68 15.72 -12.27 -9.38
C PRO A 68 16.32 -11.34 -8.31
N THR A 69 15.48 -10.56 -7.62
CA THR A 69 15.92 -9.70 -6.52
C THR A 69 16.12 -10.56 -5.28
N PRO A 70 17.31 -10.59 -4.65
CA PRO A 70 17.49 -11.36 -3.44
C PRO A 70 16.56 -10.86 -2.32
N PRO A 71 16.10 -11.75 -1.42
CA PRO A 71 15.45 -11.32 -0.19
C PRO A 71 16.34 -10.35 0.58
N SER A 72 15.77 -9.25 1.03
CA SER A 72 16.39 -8.36 2.00
C SER A 72 15.40 -8.14 3.13
N LEU A 73 15.88 -8.17 4.38
CA LEU A 73 15.09 -7.81 5.54
C LEU A 73 14.56 -6.39 5.34
N ARG A 74 13.23 -6.31 5.29
CA ARG A 74 12.47 -5.10 5.05
C ARG A 74 11.23 -5.20 5.93
N ASP A 75 10.59 -4.08 6.12
CA ASP A 75 10.11 -3.75 7.46
C ASP A 75 8.72 -3.17 7.31
N PRO A 76 7.69 -3.74 7.95
CA PRO A 76 6.34 -3.26 7.72
C PRO A 76 6.21 -1.78 8.09
N ILE A 77 5.44 -1.09 7.28
CA ILE A 77 4.94 0.25 7.57
C ILE A 77 3.80 0.09 8.57
N VAL A 78 3.85 0.82 9.67
CA VAL A 78 2.80 0.82 10.70
C VAL A 78 2.17 2.19 10.76
N SER A 79 0.90 2.27 10.39
CA SER A 79 0.09 3.50 10.42
C SER A 79 -0.87 3.45 11.60
N ALA A 80 -0.78 4.44 12.48
CA ALA A 80 -1.64 4.60 13.65
C ALA A 80 -2.41 5.91 13.54
N GLY A 81 -3.73 5.82 13.69
CA GLY A 81 -4.63 6.96 13.58
C GLY A 81 -6.05 6.53 13.24
N SER A 82 -6.99 7.45 13.38
CA SER A 82 -8.42 7.21 13.07
C SER A 82 -8.97 5.92 13.68
N GLU A 83 -8.62 5.67 14.95
CA GLU A 83 -9.02 4.49 15.75
C GLU A 83 -8.57 3.13 15.18
N ARG A 84 -7.65 3.13 14.22
CA ARG A 84 -7.17 1.91 13.54
C ARG A 84 -5.65 1.83 13.56
N LEU A 85 -5.17 0.59 13.51
CA LEU A 85 -3.78 0.29 13.18
C LEU A 85 -3.75 -0.45 11.84
N ARG A 86 -2.86 -0.02 10.95
CA ARG A 86 -2.60 -0.70 9.68
C ARG A 86 -1.13 -1.09 9.59
N PHE A 87 -0.87 -2.33 9.18
CA PHE A 87 0.46 -2.83 8.91
C PHE A 87 0.58 -3.20 7.44
N GLU A 88 1.46 -2.54 6.70
CA GLU A 88 1.66 -2.75 5.26
C GLU A 88 3.07 -3.27 4.97
N GLY A 89 3.21 -4.12 3.95
CA GLY A 89 4.52 -4.60 3.51
C GLY A 89 4.51 -5.08 2.06
N PHE A 90 5.70 -5.21 1.47
CA PHE A 90 5.87 -5.85 0.18
C PHE A 90 6.90 -6.96 0.26
N SER A 91 6.76 -7.99 -0.57
CA SER A 91 7.88 -8.88 -0.85
C SER A 91 9.08 -8.12 -1.43
N SER A 92 10.28 -8.66 -1.29
CA SER A 92 11.51 -8.01 -1.75
C SER A 92 11.52 -7.72 -3.27
N CYS A 93 10.82 -8.55 -4.05
CA CYS A 93 10.62 -8.32 -5.49
C CYS A 93 9.44 -7.38 -5.83
N ASN A 94 8.70 -6.86 -4.84
CA ASN A 94 7.46 -6.10 -4.98
C ASN A 94 6.36 -6.86 -5.75
N GLY A 95 6.44 -8.19 -5.80
CA GLY A 95 5.44 -9.03 -6.47
C GLY A 95 4.24 -9.40 -5.60
N VAL A 96 4.33 -9.15 -4.30
CA VAL A 96 3.26 -9.37 -3.33
C VAL A 96 3.20 -8.16 -2.42
N TYR A 97 2.01 -7.59 -2.24
CA TYR A 97 1.71 -6.59 -1.24
C TYR A 97 0.83 -7.23 -0.17
N VAL A 98 1.08 -6.90 1.09
CA VAL A 98 0.29 -7.37 2.23
C VAL A 98 -0.13 -6.18 3.08
N ARG A 99 -1.35 -6.22 3.59
CA ARG A 99 -1.88 -5.24 4.55
C ARG A 99 -2.70 -5.96 5.61
N LEU A 100 -2.47 -5.66 6.88
CA LEU A 100 -3.35 -6.02 7.98
C LEU A 100 -4.06 -4.76 8.46
N ASP A 101 -5.38 -4.77 8.39
CA ASP A 101 -6.24 -3.76 9.00
C ASP A 101 -6.73 -4.29 10.35
N MET A 102 -6.38 -3.57 11.42
CA MET A 102 -6.89 -3.81 12.76
C MET A 102 -8.00 -2.79 13.04
N LYS A 103 -9.24 -3.28 13.10
CA LYS A 103 -10.43 -2.47 13.41
C LYS A 103 -10.36 -2.00 14.88
N PRO A 104 -11.15 -0.99 15.29
CA PRO A 104 -11.12 -0.48 16.66
C PRO A 104 -11.28 -1.57 17.72
N GLU A 105 -12.06 -2.62 17.44
CA GLU A 105 -12.30 -3.72 18.38
C GLU A 105 -11.11 -4.67 18.56
N ALA A 106 -10.11 -4.62 17.67
CA ALA A 106 -8.89 -5.45 17.75
C ALA A 106 -7.89 -4.94 18.80
N ILE A 107 -8.07 -3.71 19.27
CA ILE A 107 -7.17 -3.02 20.18
C ILE A 107 -7.97 -2.38 21.32
N ASP A 108 -7.36 -2.34 22.50
CA ASP A 108 -7.91 -1.67 23.68
C ASP A 108 -6.83 -0.73 24.22
N GLY A 109 -6.94 0.56 23.90
CA GLY A 109 -5.91 1.54 24.22
C GLY A 109 -6.20 2.91 23.65
N GLU A 110 -5.18 3.77 23.69
CA GLU A 110 -5.31 5.18 23.33
C GLU A 110 -4.42 5.53 22.14
N PHE A 111 -4.98 6.32 21.22
CA PHE A 111 -4.24 6.99 20.16
C PHE A 111 -3.83 8.38 20.65
N ILE A 112 -2.56 8.51 21.01
CA ILE A 112 -1.97 9.75 21.53
C ILE A 112 -1.70 10.73 20.37
N ALA A 113 -1.31 10.20 19.21
CA ALA A 113 -1.10 10.98 17.99
C ALA A 113 -1.30 10.14 16.72
N ASN A 114 -1.43 10.82 15.59
CA ASN A 114 -1.55 10.20 14.28
C ASN A 114 -0.19 10.17 13.60
N GLY A 115 0.18 9.04 13.01
CA GLY A 115 1.43 8.95 12.28
C GLY A 115 1.69 7.59 11.64
N THR A 116 2.87 7.50 11.06
CA THR A 116 3.37 6.28 10.43
C THR A 116 4.83 6.07 10.84
N THR A 117 5.17 4.84 11.20
CA THR A 117 6.54 4.37 11.43
C THR A 117 6.84 3.16 10.54
N ASN A 118 8.07 2.71 10.49
CA ASN A 118 8.48 1.56 9.69
C ASN A 118 9.64 0.84 10.39
N VAL A 119 9.47 -0.45 10.71
CA VAL A 119 10.32 -1.17 11.68
C VAL A 119 10.64 -2.59 11.25
N ASP A 120 11.78 -3.14 11.66
CA ASP A 120 12.19 -4.51 11.30
C ASP A 120 11.48 -5.56 12.12
N PHE A 121 10.81 -6.51 11.47
CA PHE A 121 10.37 -7.70 12.17
C PHE A 121 11.49 -8.73 12.08
N ASN A 122 12.53 -8.48 12.88
CA ASN A 122 13.72 -9.31 13.00
C ASN A 122 13.43 -10.64 13.72
N ASP A 123 14.44 -11.49 13.88
CA ASP A 123 14.27 -12.82 14.48
C ASP A 123 13.79 -12.77 15.95
N PRO A 124 14.32 -11.91 16.84
CA PRO A 124 13.74 -11.64 18.15
C PRO A 124 12.23 -11.35 18.13
N MET A 125 11.76 -10.45 17.26
CA MET A 125 10.33 -10.15 17.12
C MET A 125 9.57 -11.40 16.69
N LEU A 126 10.03 -12.11 15.66
CA LEU A 126 9.37 -13.34 15.19
C LEU A 126 9.28 -14.42 16.27
N ASN A 127 10.32 -14.58 17.09
CA ASN A 127 10.32 -15.53 18.19
C ASN A 127 9.29 -15.13 19.25
N ALA A 128 9.21 -13.83 19.60
CA ALA A 128 8.19 -13.34 20.52
C ALA A 128 6.77 -13.55 19.96
N LEU A 129 6.53 -13.22 18.69
CA LEU A 129 5.22 -13.43 18.05
C LEU A 129 4.82 -14.91 18.02
N ASN A 130 5.76 -15.81 17.73
CA ASN A 130 5.48 -17.25 17.71
C ASN A 130 5.22 -17.83 19.10
N ALA A 131 5.69 -17.18 20.16
CA ALA A 131 5.48 -17.60 21.54
C ALA A 131 4.12 -17.16 22.13
N ILE A 132 3.42 -16.21 21.50
CA ILE A 132 2.13 -15.68 21.98
C ILE A 132 1.05 -16.77 21.97
N GLN A 133 0.35 -16.91 23.10
CA GLN A 133 -0.76 -17.84 23.27
C GLN A 133 -2.13 -17.15 23.21
N LYS A 134 -3.21 -17.92 23.02
CA LYS A 134 -4.60 -17.40 22.85
C LYS A 134 -5.09 -16.49 23.98
N ASN A 135 -4.70 -16.76 25.22
CA ASN A 135 -5.18 -16.05 26.40
C ASN A 135 -4.10 -15.19 27.07
N GLU A 136 -3.03 -14.88 26.34
CA GLU A 136 -1.92 -14.09 26.86
C GLU A 136 -2.21 -12.59 26.74
N LYS A 137 -1.86 -11.78 27.75
CA LYS A 137 -1.96 -10.32 27.61
C LYS A 137 -0.75 -9.80 26.83
N VAL A 138 -1.03 -9.09 25.74
CA VAL A 138 -0.02 -8.44 24.91
C VAL A 138 -0.29 -6.95 24.86
N THR A 139 0.67 -6.17 25.35
CA THR A 139 0.68 -4.72 25.19
C THR A 139 1.45 -4.36 23.91
N LEU A 140 0.88 -3.46 23.13
CA LEU A 140 1.47 -2.88 21.93
C LEU A 140 1.70 -1.39 22.14
N ALA A 141 2.91 -0.94 21.81
CA ALA A 141 3.22 0.47 21.66
C ALA A 141 3.70 0.73 20.24
N VAL A 142 3.17 1.77 19.59
CA VAL A 142 3.63 2.24 18.29
C VAL A 142 4.09 3.68 18.45
N GLY A 143 5.39 3.92 18.28
CA GLY A 143 6.00 5.23 18.35
C GLY A 143 6.52 5.72 17.00
N GLN A 144 7.02 6.95 16.97
CA GLN A 144 7.60 7.53 15.76
C GLN A 144 8.91 6.83 15.35
N GLN A 145 9.65 6.32 16.33
CA GLN A 145 10.99 5.73 16.18
C GLN A 145 11.04 4.22 16.49
N ASP A 146 9.97 3.64 17.02
CA ASP A 146 9.94 2.23 17.38
C ASP A 146 8.53 1.63 17.46
N VAL A 147 8.48 0.30 17.51
CA VAL A 147 7.29 -0.50 17.84
C VAL A 147 7.68 -1.49 18.92
N GLN A 148 6.85 -1.62 19.96
CA GLN A 148 7.11 -2.51 21.10
C GLN A 148 5.99 -3.52 21.25
N VAL A 149 6.37 -4.78 21.42
CA VAL A 149 5.48 -5.87 21.79
C VAL A 149 5.91 -6.36 23.17
N ILE A 150 5.01 -6.29 24.14
CA ILE A 150 5.28 -6.59 25.54
C ILE A 150 4.32 -7.67 26.01
N THR A 151 4.87 -8.74 26.56
CA THR A 151 4.18 -9.84 27.21
C THR A 151 4.67 -9.96 28.66
N SER A 152 4.10 -10.88 29.44
CA SER A 152 4.66 -11.20 30.76
C SER A 152 6.05 -11.86 30.69
N LYS A 153 6.45 -12.40 29.52
CA LYS A 153 7.69 -13.18 29.35
C LYS A 153 8.79 -12.41 28.63
N ALA A 154 8.41 -11.47 27.77
CA ALA A 154 9.35 -10.78 26.90
C ALA A 154 8.86 -9.36 26.58
N LYS A 155 9.82 -8.45 26.44
CA LYS A 155 9.65 -7.15 25.82
C LYS A 155 10.57 -7.08 24.61
N VAL A 156 9.99 -6.95 23.42
CA VAL A 156 10.75 -6.77 22.17
C VAL A 156 10.45 -5.39 21.63
N THR A 157 11.49 -4.73 21.11
CA THR A 157 11.41 -3.37 20.58
C THR A 157 12.10 -3.34 19.23
N GLU A 158 11.37 -2.93 18.22
CA GLU A 158 11.86 -2.79 16.86
C GLU A 158 12.02 -1.33 16.51
N LYS A 159 13.21 -0.96 16.04
CA LYS A 159 13.56 0.42 15.76
C LYS A 159 13.18 0.79 14.33
N LYS A 160 12.98 2.08 14.13
CA LYS A 160 12.70 2.66 12.83
C LYS A 160 13.87 2.44 11.88
N VAL A 161 13.57 1.99 10.67
CA VAL A 161 14.55 1.83 9.60
C VAL A 161 14.32 2.83 8.47
N THR A 162 15.03 2.67 7.36
CA THR A 162 14.75 3.44 6.14
C THR A 162 13.84 2.65 5.20
N LEU A 163 12.81 3.30 4.65
CA LEU A 163 11.95 2.67 3.66
C LEU A 163 12.66 2.57 2.30
N PRO A 164 12.70 1.37 1.69
CA PRO A 164 13.30 1.19 0.37
C PRO A 164 12.56 1.97 -0.70
N MET A 165 13.30 2.61 -1.61
CA MET A 165 12.72 3.35 -2.74
C MET A 165 11.77 2.50 -3.59
N ARG A 166 12.03 1.19 -3.71
CA ARG A 166 11.18 0.25 -4.45
C ARG A 166 9.79 0.12 -3.80
N TRP A 167 9.70 0.11 -2.48
CA TRP A 167 8.42 0.04 -1.78
C TRP A 167 7.60 1.32 -1.97
N ILE A 168 8.25 2.48 -1.91
CA ILE A 168 7.59 3.76 -2.20
C ILE A 168 6.97 3.71 -3.60
N LYS A 169 7.71 3.24 -4.62
CA LYS A 169 7.17 2.99 -5.98
C LYS A 169 6.05 1.95 -6.02
N GLY A 170 6.10 0.96 -5.13
CA GLY A 170 5.05 -0.06 -5.00
C GLY A 170 3.75 0.52 -4.46
N LEU A 171 3.83 1.34 -3.40
CA LEU A 171 2.68 2.01 -2.78
C LEU A 171 1.97 2.94 -3.76
N THR A 172 2.73 3.63 -4.61
CA THR A 172 2.20 4.43 -5.70
C THR A 172 1.30 3.61 -6.63
N SER A 173 1.77 2.46 -7.11
CA SER A 173 1.05 1.69 -8.14
C SER A 173 -0.02 0.75 -7.57
N VAL A 174 0.23 0.11 -6.42
CA VAL A 174 -0.60 -1.02 -5.93
C VAL A 174 -2.05 -0.60 -5.70
N GLN A 175 -2.27 0.62 -5.22
CA GLN A 175 -3.62 1.13 -4.96
C GLN A 175 -4.47 1.25 -6.23
N LEU A 176 -3.85 1.52 -7.39
CA LEU A 176 -4.59 1.61 -8.66
C LEU A 176 -5.04 0.23 -9.11
N TYR A 177 -4.19 -0.79 -8.92
CA TYR A 177 -4.57 -2.17 -9.16
C TYR A 177 -5.70 -2.61 -8.23
N LEU A 178 -5.62 -2.22 -6.94
CA LEU A 178 -6.69 -2.52 -5.98
C LEU A 178 -7.99 -1.78 -6.34
N ALA A 179 -7.93 -0.53 -6.79
CA ALA A 179 -9.13 0.22 -7.18
C ALA A 179 -9.85 -0.35 -8.41
N ASP A 180 -9.12 -1.01 -9.32
CA ASP A 180 -9.65 -1.67 -10.51
C ASP A 180 -10.18 -3.11 -10.26
N MET A 181 -10.08 -3.60 -9.02
CA MET A 181 -10.44 -4.98 -8.69
C MET A 181 -11.91 -5.15 -8.27
N ASP A 182 -12.53 -6.22 -8.78
CA ASP A 182 -13.85 -6.68 -8.36
C ASP A 182 -13.79 -8.05 -7.69
N ILE A 183 -14.70 -8.28 -6.74
CA ILE A 183 -14.87 -9.57 -6.09
C ILE A 183 -15.32 -10.63 -7.09
N LYS A 184 -14.67 -11.80 -7.08
CA LYS A 184 -15.00 -12.96 -7.91
C LYS A 184 -15.50 -14.13 -7.09
N PHE A 185 -14.85 -14.42 -5.97
CA PHE A 185 -15.20 -15.55 -5.12
C PHE A 185 -15.23 -15.20 -3.65
N GLU A 186 -16.16 -15.84 -2.94
CA GLU A 186 -16.20 -15.94 -1.50
C GLU A 186 -16.04 -17.41 -1.10
N LEU A 187 -15.13 -17.68 -0.18
CA LEU A 187 -14.85 -19.01 0.35
C LEU A 187 -14.96 -18.97 1.87
N ASN A 188 -15.72 -19.91 2.43
CA ASN A 188 -15.67 -20.15 3.86
C ASN A 188 -14.36 -20.85 4.26
N LYS A 189 -14.13 -20.99 5.57
CA LYS A 189 -12.96 -21.68 6.13
C LYS A 189 -12.69 -23.07 5.54
N ILE A 190 -13.71 -23.92 5.42
CA ILE A 190 -13.55 -25.31 4.94
C ILE A 190 -13.12 -25.31 3.47
N GLN A 191 -13.80 -24.51 2.64
CA GLN A 191 -13.47 -24.36 1.22
C GLN A 191 -12.07 -23.79 1.02
N THR A 192 -11.68 -22.83 1.86
CA THR A 192 -10.33 -22.25 1.87
C THR A 192 -9.28 -23.33 2.15
N ILE A 193 -9.45 -24.12 3.21
CA ILE A 193 -8.51 -25.20 3.54
C ILE A 193 -8.42 -26.22 2.39
N GLN A 194 -9.55 -26.63 1.82
CA GLN A 194 -9.60 -27.57 0.70
C GLN A 194 -8.90 -27.04 -0.56
N LEU A 195 -9.10 -25.76 -0.90
CA LEU A 195 -8.41 -25.11 -2.03
C LEU A 195 -6.90 -25.16 -1.80
N PHE A 196 -6.42 -24.75 -0.64
CA PHE A 196 -4.99 -24.70 -0.34
C PHE A 196 -4.35 -26.10 -0.23
N GLN A 197 -5.08 -27.12 0.19
CA GLN A 197 -4.62 -28.51 0.14
C GLN A 197 -4.36 -28.99 -1.30
N SER A 198 -5.09 -28.45 -2.28
CA SER A 198 -4.89 -28.74 -3.71
C SER A 198 -3.77 -27.91 -4.36
N LEU A 199 -3.12 -27.02 -3.62
CA LEU A 199 -2.06 -26.15 -4.13
C LEU A 199 -0.85 -27.00 -4.61
N PRO A 200 -0.38 -26.81 -5.86
CA PRO A 200 0.76 -27.57 -6.38
C PRO A 200 1.99 -27.51 -5.47
N LYS A 201 2.66 -28.65 -5.31
CA LYS A 201 3.91 -28.77 -4.52
C LYS A 201 5.10 -28.22 -5.31
N GLY A 202 5.97 -27.47 -4.63
CA GLY A 202 7.19 -26.90 -5.22
C GLY A 202 6.97 -25.66 -6.09
N THR A 203 8.00 -25.29 -6.84
CA THR A 203 7.97 -24.16 -7.79
C THR A 203 7.49 -24.65 -9.15
N VAL A 204 6.23 -24.39 -9.46
CA VAL A 204 5.63 -24.72 -10.76
C VAL A 204 5.75 -23.54 -11.73
N LYS A 205 5.99 -23.85 -13.01
CA LYS A 205 6.01 -22.88 -14.10
C LYS A 205 4.62 -22.78 -14.74
N GLY A 206 4.30 -21.59 -15.25
CA GLY A 206 3.04 -21.33 -15.95
C GLY A 206 1.97 -20.70 -15.07
N ASP A 207 0.88 -20.31 -15.72
CA ASP A 207 -0.26 -19.66 -15.09
C ASP A 207 -1.20 -20.70 -14.49
N PHE A 208 -1.66 -20.41 -13.28
CA PHE A 208 -2.73 -21.17 -12.64
C PHE A 208 -3.96 -20.29 -12.49
N PHE A 209 -5.10 -20.95 -12.45
CA PHE A 209 -6.39 -20.31 -12.37
C PHE A 209 -7.16 -20.92 -11.21
N ILE A 210 -7.74 -20.09 -10.35
CA ILE A 210 -8.70 -20.53 -9.35
C ILE A 210 -10.05 -20.64 -10.05
N THR A 211 -10.64 -21.82 -10.00
CA THR A 211 -11.94 -22.12 -10.63
C THR A 211 -12.89 -22.74 -9.62
N LYS A 212 -14.19 -22.52 -9.83
CA LYS A 212 -15.26 -23.18 -9.07
C LYS A 212 -15.97 -24.19 -9.98
N ARG A 213 -15.90 -25.48 -9.65
CA ARG A 213 -16.57 -26.56 -10.38
C ARG A 213 -17.36 -27.44 -9.43
N ALA A 214 -18.65 -27.65 -9.72
CA ALA A 214 -19.57 -28.43 -8.89
C ALA A 214 -19.49 -28.05 -7.38
N GLY A 215 -19.45 -26.75 -7.09
CA GLY A 215 -19.36 -26.22 -5.72
C GLY A 215 -18.00 -26.29 -5.04
N LYS A 216 -16.97 -26.86 -5.69
CA LYS A 216 -15.60 -26.97 -5.16
C LYS A 216 -14.65 -26.01 -5.85
N PHE A 217 -13.76 -25.40 -5.07
CA PHE A 217 -12.68 -24.56 -5.58
C PHE A 217 -11.43 -25.40 -5.84
N MET A 218 -10.78 -25.16 -6.98
CA MET A 218 -9.56 -25.88 -7.37
C MET A 218 -8.66 -25.03 -8.26
N PHE A 219 -7.38 -25.38 -8.28
CA PHE A 219 -6.41 -24.84 -9.24
C PHE A 219 -6.49 -25.58 -10.58
N SER A 220 -6.49 -24.83 -11.67
CA SER A 220 -6.41 -25.35 -13.04
C SER A 220 -5.31 -24.64 -13.80
N THR A 221 -4.72 -25.29 -14.80
CA THR A 221 -3.81 -24.66 -15.77
C THR A 221 -4.56 -24.10 -16.99
N LEU A 222 -5.87 -24.35 -17.09
CA LEU A 222 -6.73 -23.87 -18.16
C LEU A 222 -7.58 -22.69 -17.67
N ALA A 223 -7.53 -21.59 -18.42
CA ALA A 223 -8.39 -20.44 -18.20
C ALA A 223 -9.84 -20.76 -18.55
N THR A 224 -10.78 -20.25 -17.75
CA THR A 224 -12.21 -20.23 -18.08
C THR A 224 -12.76 -18.80 -17.91
N ALA A 225 -13.95 -18.51 -18.43
CA ALA A 225 -14.53 -17.16 -18.35
C ALA A 225 -14.57 -16.61 -16.91
N ASP A 226 -14.96 -17.46 -15.96
CA ASP A 226 -15.13 -17.13 -14.54
C ASP A 226 -13.91 -17.50 -13.67
N SER A 227 -12.77 -17.81 -14.27
CA SER A 227 -11.58 -18.18 -13.48
C SER A 227 -10.73 -16.97 -13.10
N VAL A 228 -10.12 -16.99 -11.92
CA VAL A 228 -9.19 -15.95 -11.48
C VAL A 228 -7.74 -16.37 -11.74
N ARG A 229 -7.00 -15.58 -12.51
CA ARG A 229 -5.59 -15.87 -12.82
C ARG A 229 -4.66 -15.59 -11.63
N ILE A 230 -3.78 -16.54 -11.33
CA ILE A 230 -2.69 -16.44 -10.35
C ILE A 230 -1.35 -16.74 -11.05
N GLY A 231 -0.57 -15.71 -11.35
CA GLY A 231 0.82 -15.92 -11.77
C GLY A 231 1.65 -16.47 -10.60
N GLY A 232 2.51 -17.47 -10.83
CA GLY A 232 3.34 -18.04 -9.76
C GLY A 232 2.55 -18.48 -8.52
N VAL A 233 1.70 -19.50 -8.69
CA VAL A 233 0.74 -20.00 -7.69
C VAL A 233 1.36 -20.30 -6.31
N GLN A 234 2.65 -20.64 -6.25
CA GLN A 234 3.40 -20.85 -5.02
C GLN A 234 3.44 -19.62 -4.10
N ARG A 235 3.20 -18.40 -4.62
CA ARG A 235 3.09 -17.17 -3.81
C ARG A 235 1.96 -17.27 -2.79
N LEU A 236 0.91 -18.04 -3.06
CA LEU A 236 -0.19 -18.27 -2.14
C LEU A 236 0.25 -18.96 -0.84
N ARG A 237 1.37 -19.70 -0.84
CA ARG A 237 1.91 -20.36 0.37
C ARG A 237 2.24 -19.40 1.50
N LEU A 238 2.36 -18.10 1.21
CA LEU A 238 2.48 -17.07 2.24
C LEU A 238 1.31 -17.09 3.22
N LEU A 239 0.10 -17.47 2.78
CA LEU A 239 -1.12 -17.53 3.59
C LEU A 239 -1.29 -18.84 4.38
N GLU A 240 -0.44 -19.86 4.20
CA GLU A 240 -0.61 -21.17 4.86
C GLU A 240 -0.70 -21.07 6.40
N GLY A 241 0.00 -20.09 7.01
CA GLY A 241 0.05 -19.91 8.45
C GLY A 241 -1.25 -19.43 9.11
N ILE A 242 -2.20 -18.90 8.32
CA ILE A 242 -3.48 -18.34 8.82
C ILE A 242 -4.69 -19.21 8.47
N LEU A 243 -4.54 -20.25 7.64
CA LEU A 243 -5.67 -21.05 7.15
C LEU A 243 -6.50 -21.69 8.29
N ALA A 244 -5.85 -22.03 9.41
CA ALA A 244 -6.53 -22.64 10.55
C ALA A 244 -7.37 -21.66 11.37
N ILE A 245 -7.12 -20.35 11.23
CA ILE A 245 -7.77 -19.30 12.04
C ILE A 245 -8.65 -18.36 11.21
N VAL A 246 -8.59 -18.42 9.88
CA VAL A 246 -9.43 -17.60 9.00
C VAL A 246 -10.90 -18.01 9.09
N ASP A 247 -11.79 -17.02 9.06
CA ASP A 247 -13.23 -17.23 9.02
C ASP A 247 -13.73 -17.43 7.57
N LYS A 248 -13.33 -16.49 6.70
CA LYS A 248 -13.64 -16.47 5.28
C LYS A 248 -12.53 -15.76 4.49
N ILE A 249 -12.41 -16.10 3.21
CA ILE A 249 -11.61 -15.33 2.27
C ILE A 249 -12.45 -14.86 1.09
N PHE A 250 -12.07 -13.71 0.56
CA PHE A 250 -12.58 -13.16 -0.67
C PHE A 250 -11.46 -13.07 -1.70
N ILE A 251 -11.76 -13.43 -2.94
CA ILE A 251 -10.82 -13.37 -4.06
C ILE A 251 -11.30 -12.30 -5.01
N TYR A 252 -10.42 -11.36 -5.31
CA TYR A 252 -10.63 -10.24 -6.20
C TYR A 252 -9.74 -10.38 -7.44
N GLU A 253 -10.18 -9.81 -8.56
CA GLU A 253 -9.44 -9.80 -9.83
C GLU A 253 -9.57 -8.43 -10.51
N SER A 254 -8.48 -7.95 -11.10
CA SER A 254 -8.46 -6.72 -11.91
C SER A 254 -9.22 -6.89 -13.23
N SER A 255 -9.68 -5.80 -13.82
CA SER A 255 -10.42 -5.81 -15.08
C SER A 255 -9.64 -6.45 -16.24
N ASP A 256 -8.31 -6.29 -16.24
CA ASP A 256 -7.39 -6.89 -17.22
C ASP A 256 -7.07 -8.39 -16.98
N LYS A 257 -7.60 -8.97 -15.91
CA LYS A 257 -7.37 -10.36 -15.45
C LYS A 257 -5.89 -10.73 -15.24
N GLN A 258 -5.03 -9.74 -15.00
CA GLN A 258 -3.61 -9.97 -14.75
C GLN A 258 -3.30 -10.06 -13.26
N THR A 259 -3.97 -9.27 -12.43
CA THR A 259 -3.71 -9.19 -10.98
C THR A 259 -4.89 -9.69 -10.17
N CYS A 260 -4.60 -10.18 -8.97
CA CYS A 260 -5.61 -10.64 -8.04
C CYS A 260 -5.24 -10.23 -6.62
N ALA A 261 -6.23 -10.24 -5.73
CA ALA A 261 -6.02 -10.09 -4.31
C ALA A 261 -6.85 -11.10 -3.53
N ILE A 262 -6.34 -11.49 -2.37
CA ILE A 262 -7.06 -12.30 -1.38
C ILE A 262 -7.23 -11.45 -0.13
N VAL A 263 -8.46 -11.32 0.33
CA VAL A 263 -8.81 -10.66 1.59
C VAL A 263 -9.27 -11.75 2.56
N ALA A 264 -8.55 -11.93 3.66
CA ALA A 264 -8.85 -12.90 4.72
C ALA A 264 -9.42 -12.20 5.96
N GLU A 265 -10.53 -12.71 6.46
CA GLU A 265 -11.26 -12.15 7.62
C GLU A 265 -11.04 -12.96 8.89
N PHE A 266 -10.92 -12.25 10.01
CA PHE A 266 -10.76 -12.79 11.36
C PHE A 266 -11.66 -12.06 12.37
N GLY A 267 -12.85 -11.63 11.92
CA GLY A 267 -13.76 -10.78 12.67
C GLY A 267 -13.26 -9.34 12.85
N LYS A 268 -12.38 -9.14 13.86
CA LYS A 268 -11.85 -7.82 14.26
C LYS A 268 -10.69 -7.33 13.39
N MET A 269 -10.15 -8.20 12.55
CA MET A 269 -9.01 -7.90 11.69
C MET A 269 -9.26 -8.42 10.28
N GLN A 270 -8.63 -7.78 9.32
CA GLN A 270 -8.66 -8.18 7.92
C GLN A 270 -7.23 -8.17 7.34
N LEU A 271 -6.81 -9.26 6.70
CA LEU A 271 -5.53 -9.35 6.01
C LEU A 271 -5.75 -9.38 4.50
N LEU A 272 -5.30 -8.34 3.81
CA LEU A 272 -5.25 -8.28 2.35
C LEU A 272 -3.88 -8.75 1.85
N MET A 273 -3.87 -9.54 0.79
CA MET A 273 -2.68 -9.90 0.03
C MET A 273 -2.93 -9.73 -1.46
N ALA A 274 -2.26 -8.78 -2.10
CA ALA A 274 -2.34 -8.54 -3.54
C ALA A 274 -1.14 -9.13 -4.27
N PHE A 275 -1.40 -9.75 -5.41
CA PHE A 275 -0.41 -10.42 -6.24
C PHE A 275 -0.29 -9.69 -7.57
N SER A 276 0.92 -9.26 -7.89
CA SER A 276 1.25 -8.69 -9.19
C SER A 276 1.12 -9.75 -10.30
N PRO A 277 1.17 -9.38 -11.59
CA PRO A 277 0.85 -10.33 -12.66
C PRO A 277 1.67 -11.61 -12.64
N ASP A 278 2.97 -11.51 -12.36
CA ASP A 278 3.90 -12.65 -12.30
C ASP A 278 5.03 -12.41 -11.29
N SER A 279 5.76 -13.48 -10.93
CA SER A 279 6.90 -13.43 -10.01
C SER A 279 8.03 -12.48 -10.41
N TYR A 280 8.17 -12.23 -11.73
CA TYR A 280 9.20 -11.35 -12.31
C TYR A 280 8.69 -9.92 -12.60
N ARG A 281 7.38 -9.67 -12.40
CA ARG A 281 6.72 -8.40 -12.71
C ARG A 281 6.02 -7.88 -11.45
N GLY A 282 6.74 -7.10 -10.63
CA GLY A 282 6.22 -6.49 -9.40
C GLY A 282 5.49 -5.17 -9.62
N PHE A 283 4.84 -4.66 -8.57
CA PHE A 283 4.09 -3.39 -8.60
C PHE A 283 4.97 -2.14 -8.79
N SER A 284 6.28 -2.23 -8.55
CA SER A 284 7.22 -1.13 -8.73
C SER A 284 7.72 -1.06 -10.19
N GLY A 285 7.11 -0.24 -11.04
CA GLY A 285 7.63 0.07 -12.38
C GLY A 285 6.61 0.15 -13.51
N GLU A 286 5.34 -0.14 -13.23
CA GLU A 286 4.30 -0.23 -14.26
C GLU A 286 3.88 1.14 -14.79
N GLY A 287 4.07 2.24 -14.04
CA GLY A 287 3.82 3.60 -14.54
C GLY A 287 2.39 3.85 -15.04
N ASN A 288 1.44 3.04 -14.58
CA ASN A 288 0.01 3.23 -14.79
C ASN A 288 -0.47 4.57 -14.20
N VAL A 289 0.30 5.15 -13.27
CA VAL A 289 0.01 6.46 -12.64
C VAL A 289 0.38 7.64 -13.54
N LEU A 290 1.20 7.43 -14.59
CA LEU A 290 1.75 8.55 -15.38
C LEU A 290 0.69 9.30 -16.19
N GLU A 291 -0.40 8.62 -16.57
CA GLU A 291 -1.45 9.20 -17.40
C GLU A 291 -2.26 10.26 -16.65
N THR A 292 -2.48 10.07 -15.34
CA THR A 292 -3.18 11.01 -14.46
C THR A 292 -2.29 12.15 -13.94
N MET A 293 -0.99 12.15 -14.28
CA MET A 293 -0.02 13.19 -13.90
C MET A 293 0.21 14.26 -14.99
N THR A 294 -0.69 14.35 -15.96
CA THR A 294 -0.52 15.23 -17.12
C THR A 294 -0.78 16.70 -16.80
N GLU A 295 -1.59 16.98 -15.77
CA GLU A 295 -1.95 18.34 -15.34
C GLU A 295 -0.99 18.90 -14.27
N ASN A 296 -0.61 20.18 -14.42
CA ASN A 296 0.21 20.89 -13.44
C ASN A 296 -0.69 21.51 -12.36
N LEU A 297 -0.77 20.89 -11.19
CA LEU A 297 -1.40 21.49 -10.01
C LEU A 297 -0.43 22.40 -9.23
N PRO A 298 -0.90 23.51 -8.63
CA PRO A 298 -0.14 24.26 -7.64
C PRO A 298 0.28 23.37 -6.48
N ILE A 299 1.55 23.44 -6.09
CA ILE A 299 2.11 22.58 -5.05
C ILE A 299 1.48 22.86 -3.68
N GLU A 300 1.05 24.11 -3.48
CA GLU A 300 0.38 24.62 -2.28
C GLU A 300 -0.92 23.87 -2.00
N TRP A 301 -1.66 23.47 -3.03
CA TRP A 301 -2.91 22.72 -2.87
C TRP A 301 -2.63 21.30 -2.37
N VAL A 302 -1.56 20.70 -2.88
CA VAL A 302 -1.09 19.38 -2.41
C VAL A 302 -0.65 19.46 -0.96
N TYR A 303 0.10 20.51 -0.57
CA TYR A 303 0.48 20.74 0.82
C TYR A 303 -0.74 20.97 1.74
N GLY A 304 -1.70 21.79 1.28
CA GLY A 304 -2.94 22.08 1.98
C GLY A 304 -3.74 20.80 2.27
N LEU A 305 -4.04 20.02 1.24
CA LEU A 305 -4.75 18.75 1.40
C LEU A 305 -3.99 17.76 2.29
N ASN A 306 -2.67 17.64 2.10
CA ASN A 306 -1.80 16.80 2.93
C ASN A 306 -1.83 17.20 4.43
N SER A 307 -2.06 18.48 4.74
CA SER A 307 -2.14 18.99 6.11
C SER A 307 -3.50 18.73 6.80
N LEU A 308 -4.56 18.61 6.01
CA LEU A 308 -5.91 18.33 6.53
C LEU A 308 -6.06 16.86 6.93
N LEU A 309 -5.39 15.95 6.21
CA LEU A 309 -5.59 14.51 6.35
C LEU A 309 -4.81 13.89 7.53
N LYS A 310 -5.49 13.05 8.28
CA LYS A 310 -4.97 12.24 9.40
C LYS A 310 -4.62 10.83 8.93
N SER A 311 -3.71 10.19 9.66
CA SER A 311 -3.32 8.80 9.36
C SER A 311 -4.54 7.88 9.46
N ASN A 312 -4.66 6.96 8.51
CA ASN A 312 -5.77 6.02 8.34
C ASN A 312 -7.14 6.62 8.03
N GLU A 313 -7.26 7.95 7.90
CA GLU A 313 -8.52 8.62 7.57
C GLU A 313 -9.03 8.14 6.21
N THR A 314 -10.33 7.84 6.15
CA THR A 314 -10.99 7.49 4.90
C THR A 314 -10.94 8.68 3.96
N PHE A 315 -10.52 8.43 2.72
CA PHE A 315 -10.38 9.41 1.68
C PHE A 315 -11.35 9.03 0.56
N ASP A 316 -12.44 9.78 0.43
CA ASP A 316 -13.34 9.70 -0.71
C ASP A 316 -13.24 11.02 -1.47
N PRO A 317 -12.65 11.02 -2.69
CA PRO A 317 -12.50 12.23 -3.51
C PRO A 317 -13.84 12.94 -3.71
N THR A 318 -14.92 12.19 -3.95
CA THR A 318 -16.24 12.76 -4.24
C THR A 318 -16.80 13.48 -3.03
N MET A 319 -16.73 12.85 -1.86
CA MET A 319 -17.20 13.46 -0.62
C MET A 319 -16.36 14.68 -0.24
N LEU A 320 -15.03 14.60 -0.35
CA LEU A 320 -14.14 15.72 -0.04
C LEU A 320 -14.35 16.90 -0.98
N SER A 321 -14.64 16.65 -2.26
CA SER A 321 -15.04 17.67 -3.23
C SER A 321 -16.30 18.42 -2.77
N ILE A 322 -17.33 17.68 -2.35
CA ILE A 322 -18.60 18.26 -1.89
C ILE A 322 -18.41 19.04 -0.59
N GLU A 323 -17.70 18.48 0.39
CA GLU A 323 -17.52 19.09 1.71
C GLU A 323 -16.68 20.36 1.68
N ASN A 324 -15.71 20.46 0.75
CA ASN A 324 -14.78 21.57 0.66
C ASN A 324 -15.03 22.49 -0.54
N ASP A 325 -16.13 22.27 -1.27
CA ASP A 325 -16.50 23.02 -2.49
C ASP A 325 -15.36 23.07 -3.53
N ILE A 326 -14.74 21.90 -3.78
CA ILE A 326 -13.65 21.71 -4.73
C ILE A 326 -14.18 20.98 -5.96
N ASP A 327 -13.92 21.53 -7.14
CA ASP A 327 -14.23 20.90 -8.43
C ASP A 327 -13.74 19.44 -8.50
N PHE A 328 -14.57 18.55 -9.04
CA PHE A 328 -14.28 17.11 -9.07
C PHE A 328 -13.02 16.78 -9.86
N GLY A 329 -12.79 17.43 -11.00
CA GLY A 329 -11.57 17.22 -11.79
C GLY A 329 -10.32 17.65 -11.02
N THR A 330 -10.40 18.77 -10.31
CA THR A 330 -9.32 19.24 -9.42
C THR A 330 -9.03 18.23 -8.30
N MET A 331 -10.05 17.70 -7.65
CA MET A 331 -9.88 16.71 -6.59
C MET A 331 -9.33 15.38 -7.10
N ASP A 332 -9.77 14.91 -8.27
CA ASP A 332 -9.25 13.71 -8.91
C ASP A 332 -7.75 13.84 -9.22
N ASN A 333 -7.32 15.03 -9.66
CA ASN A 333 -5.91 15.34 -9.86
C ASN A 333 -5.13 15.39 -8.54
N LEU A 334 -5.70 15.98 -7.48
CA LEU A 334 -5.09 16.00 -6.14
C LEU A 334 -4.93 14.58 -5.58
N ALA A 335 -5.99 13.78 -5.66
CA ALA A 335 -5.98 12.37 -5.28
C ALA A 335 -4.94 11.59 -6.08
N SER A 336 -4.86 11.81 -7.39
CA SER A 336 -3.84 11.23 -8.26
C SER A 336 -2.42 11.62 -7.83
N ASN A 337 -2.18 12.87 -7.43
CA ASN A 337 -0.87 13.32 -6.92
C ASN A 337 -0.52 12.71 -5.56
N LEU A 338 -1.47 12.63 -4.62
CA LEU A 338 -1.26 11.95 -3.33
C LEU A 338 -0.99 10.46 -3.52
N SER A 339 -1.78 9.81 -4.38
CA SER A 339 -1.60 8.42 -4.81
C SER A 339 -0.19 8.21 -5.37
N SER A 340 0.26 9.11 -6.24
CA SER A 340 1.58 9.13 -6.87
C SER A 340 2.74 9.19 -5.89
N MET A 341 2.57 9.90 -4.77
CA MET A 341 3.56 9.98 -3.70
C MET A 341 3.53 8.78 -2.75
N GLY A 342 2.59 7.85 -2.95
CA GLY A 342 2.37 6.75 -2.03
C GLY A 342 1.72 7.21 -0.73
N LEU A 343 0.88 8.24 -0.76
CA LEU A 343 0.15 8.76 0.40
C LEU A 343 -1.29 8.28 0.47
N LEU A 344 -1.86 7.74 -0.61
CA LEU A 344 -3.16 7.08 -0.58
C LEU A 344 -3.00 5.56 -0.69
N GLY A 345 -3.68 4.81 0.15
CA GLY A 345 -3.95 3.38 -0.03
C GLY A 345 -5.40 3.15 -0.42
N TYR A 346 -5.75 1.93 -0.80
CA TYR A 346 -7.12 1.57 -1.21
C TYR A 346 -7.61 0.34 -0.46
N ASP A 347 -8.83 0.39 0.06
CA ASP A 347 -9.51 -0.71 0.73
C ASP A 347 -10.51 -1.39 -0.21
N LEU A 348 -10.29 -2.68 -0.51
CA LEU A 348 -11.18 -3.45 -1.39
C LEU A 348 -12.57 -3.69 -0.79
N SER A 349 -12.65 -3.78 0.54
CA SER A 349 -13.89 -4.11 1.25
C SER A 349 -14.75 -2.87 1.43
N GLU A 350 -14.13 -1.76 1.80
CA GLU A 350 -14.81 -0.46 1.96
C GLU A 350 -14.94 0.29 0.62
N LYS A 351 -14.23 -0.14 -0.44
CA LYS A 351 -14.17 0.53 -1.76
C LYS A 351 -13.82 2.01 -1.68
N ALA A 352 -12.90 2.33 -0.78
CA ALA A 352 -12.50 3.70 -0.48
C ALA A 352 -10.98 3.81 -0.35
N HIS A 353 -10.45 5.00 -0.62
CA HIS A 353 -9.05 5.27 -0.29
C HIS A 353 -8.91 5.53 1.21
N PHE A 354 -7.68 5.39 1.70
CA PHE A 354 -7.30 5.85 3.03
C PHE A 354 -5.96 6.56 2.98
N TYR A 355 -5.77 7.51 3.89
CA TYR A 355 -4.56 8.31 3.93
C TYR A 355 -3.42 7.65 4.72
N ARG A 356 -2.23 7.62 4.13
CA ARG A 356 -0.96 7.19 4.72
C ARG A 356 -0.07 8.40 4.95
N ARG A 357 0.34 8.63 6.20
CA ARG A 357 1.21 9.76 6.56
C ARG A 357 2.69 9.40 6.44
N LEU A 358 3.13 9.06 5.23
CA LEU A 358 4.56 8.88 4.94
C LEU A 358 5.28 10.24 4.85
N PRO A 359 6.62 10.30 5.06
CA PRO A 359 7.34 11.56 4.97
C PRO A 359 7.12 12.21 3.60
N PHE A 360 6.52 13.40 3.58
CA PHE A 360 6.16 14.13 2.38
C PHE A 360 7.41 14.81 1.77
N LYS A 361 7.71 14.53 0.50
CA LYS A 361 8.79 15.19 -0.25
C LYS A 361 8.39 15.29 -1.71
N THR A 362 8.13 16.48 -2.21
CA THR A 362 7.66 16.73 -3.58
C THR A 362 8.72 16.37 -4.62
N GLU A 363 10.01 16.44 -4.29
CA GLU A 363 11.10 15.97 -5.16
C GLU A 363 11.01 14.45 -5.43
N ARG A 364 10.25 13.71 -4.61
CA ARG A 364 9.99 12.29 -4.87
C ARG A 364 9.18 12.06 -6.13
N ILE A 365 8.25 12.94 -6.51
CA ILE A 365 7.39 12.71 -7.68
C ILE A 365 8.26 12.53 -8.94
N LEU A 366 9.20 13.44 -9.18
CA LEU A 366 10.09 13.39 -10.34
C LEU A 366 11.16 12.28 -10.25
N SER A 367 11.68 12.00 -9.06
CA SER A 367 12.68 10.93 -8.88
C SER A 367 12.08 9.53 -8.96
N LEU A 368 10.82 9.36 -8.53
CA LEU A 368 10.09 8.09 -8.61
C LEU A 368 9.66 7.79 -10.05
N ASN A 369 9.46 8.82 -10.88
CA ASN A 369 8.91 8.72 -12.23
C ASN A 369 9.89 9.24 -13.31
N PRO A 370 10.96 8.48 -13.66
CA PRO A 370 11.91 8.88 -14.71
C PRO A 370 11.27 9.16 -16.07
N ARG A 371 10.17 8.47 -16.41
CA ARG A 371 9.41 8.70 -17.64
C ARG A 371 8.77 10.10 -17.66
N LEU A 372 8.15 10.53 -16.56
CA LEU A 372 7.62 11.89 -16.40
C LEU A 372 8.73 12.93 -16.47
N LYS A 373 9.84 12.71 -15.75
CA LYS A 373 11.01 13.60 -15.80
C LYS A 373 11.54 13.77 -17.23
N ASN A 374 11.64 12.68 -17.98
CA ASN A 374 12.10 12.73 -19.37
C ASN A 374 11.05 13.32 -20.32
N ALA A 375 9.76 13.17 -20.05
CA ALA A 375 8.69 13.83 -20.80
C ALA A 375 8.75 15.35 -20.60
N LYS A 376 8.90 15.85 -19.37
CA LYS A 376 9.09 17.28 -19.09
C LYS A 376 10.32 17.85 -19.81
N LYS A 377 11.44 17.13 -19.79
CA LYS A 377 12.63 17.52 -20.56
C LYS A 377 12.38 17.65 -22.07
N LEU A 378 11.52 16.81 -22.66
CA LEU A 378 11.17 16.92 -24.07
C LEU A 378 10.38 18.20 -24.35
N ILE A 379 9.55 18.64 -23.40
CA ILE A 379 8.77 19.88 -23.49
C ILE A 379 9.71 21.08 -23.31
N ASP A 380 10.54 21.08 -22.26
CA ASP A 380 11.46 22.18 -21.93
C ASP A 380 12.49 22.45 -23.06
N ASN A 381 12.87 21.40 -23.81
CA ASN A 381 13.80 21.50 -24.94
C ASN A 381 13.11 21.80 -26.28
N GLU A 382 11.79 21.95 -26.32
CA GLU A 382 11.00 22.08 -27.56
C GLU A 382 11.21 20.89 -28.54
N ASP A 383 11.43 19.70 -28.00
CA ASP A 383 11.73 18.47 -28.76
C ASP A 383 10.46 17.74 -29.28
N ILE A 384 9.30 18.39 -29.24
CA ILE A 384 7.98 17.87 -29.66
C ILE A 384 7.39 18.79 -30.74
N GLU A 385 7.18 18.24 -31.94
CA GLU A 385 6.58 18.94 -33.08
C GLU A 385 5.20 18.33 -33.38
N ILE A 386 4.11 19.09 -33.22
CA ILE A 386 2.77 18.67 -33.62
C ILE A 386 2.66 18.84 -35.14
N VAL A 387 2.50 17.71 -35.85
CA VAL A 387 2.38 17.66 -37.32
C VAL A 387 0.94 17.88 -37.75
N GLU A 388 0.00 17.31 -37.01
CA GLU A 388 -1.42 17.40 -37.32
C GLU A 388 -2.26 17.43 -36.04
N ARG A 389 -3.20 18.36 -35.96
CA ARG A 389 -4.18 18.45 -34.89
C ARG A 389 -5.58 18.60 -35.48
N ARG A 390 -6.39 17.54 -35.35
CA ARG A 390 -7.82 17.53 -35.63
C ARG A 390 -8.57 17.21 -34.33
N ALA A 391 -9.88 17.42 -34.31
CA ALA A 391 -10.71 17.26 -33.10
C ALA A 391 -10.49 15.92 -32.36
N ASN A 392 -10.24 14.83 -33.10
CA ASN A 392 -10.09 13.47 -32.56
C ASN A 392 -8.79 12.78 -32.99
N TYR A 393 -7.82 13.53 -33.49
CA TYR A 393 -6.58 12.98 -34.03
C TYR A 393 -5.43 13.95 -33.85
N ILE A 394 -4.38 13.48 -33.20
CA ILE A 394 -3.14 14.23 -32.99
C ILE A 394 -1.98 13.38 -33.49
N GLU A 395 -1.21 13.94 -34.40
CA GLU A 395 0.06 13.38 -34.84
C GLU A 395 1.20 14.31 -34.45
N ALA A 396 2.20 13.74 -33.80
CA ALA A 396 3.40 14.48 -33.39
C ALA A 396 4.66 13.70 -33.72
N LYS A 397 5.73 14.43 -34.04
CA LYS A 397 7.11 13.93 -34.09
C LYS A 397 7.80 14.32 -32.80
N VAL A 398 8.37 13.32 -32.12
CA VAL A 398 9.04 13.52 -30.83
C VAL A 398 10.46 13.01 -30.90
N LYS A 399 11.42 13.81 -30.43
CA LYS A 399 12.83 13.43 -30.45
C LYS A 399 13.12 12.26 -29.50
N GLY A 400 13.75 11.24 -30.06
CA GLY A 400 14.31 10.09 -29.34
C GLY A 400 15.82 10.15 -29.24
N SER A 401 16.42 9.04 -28.81
CA SER A 401 17.88 8.88 -28.77
C SER A 401 18.41 8.59 -30.18
N GLY A 402 18.62 9.64 -30.98
CA GLY A 402 19.18 9.55 -32.33
C GLY A 402 18.16 9.28 -33.45
N VAL A 403 16.87 9.16 -33.13
CA VAL A 403 15.77 9.00 -34.09
C VAL A 403 14.56 9.85 -33.71
N LEU A 404 13.71 10.21 -34.66
CA LEU A 404 12.41 10.82 -34.39
C LEU A 404 11.35 9.72 -34.27
N HIS A 405 10.58 9.74 -33.18
CA HIS A 405 9.44 8.85 -32.99
C HIS A 405 8.15 9.53 -33.42
N LYS A 406 7.30 8.80 -34.12
CA LYS A 406 5.94 9.24 -34.46
C LYS A 406 5.01 8.83 -33.32
N VAL A 407 4.28 9.80 -32.79
CA VAL A 407 3.21 9.63 -31.80
C VAL A 407 1.89 9.91 -32.48
N ILE A 408 0.93 9.00 -32.32
CA ILE A 408 -0.45 9.18 -32.75
C ILE A 408 -1.34 9.02 -31.53
N ILE A 409 -2.21 10.00 -31.28
CA ILE A 409 -3.25 9.94 -30.26
C ILE A 409 -4.58 10.15 -30.97
N ASP A 410 -5.46 9.16 -30.86
CA ASP A 410 -6.86 9.22 -31.31
C ASP A 410 -7.80 8.99 -30.11
N ASN A 411 -9.11 9.10 -30.30
CA ASN A 411 -10.10 9.01 -29.21
C ASN A 411 -10.03 7.70 -28.41
N ASN A 412 -9.59 6.59 -29.03
CA ASN A 412 -9.64 5.26 -28.42
C ASN A 412 -8.25 4.62 -28.26
N SER A 413 -7.20 5.23 -28.81
CA SER A 413 -5.90 4.61 -28.91
C SER A 413 -4.76 5.63 -28.92
N GLN A 414 -3.65 5.21 -28.35
CA GLN A 414 -2.40 5.94 -28.34
C GLN A 414 -1.29 5.03 -28.83
N ARG A 415 -0.49 5.50 -29.78
CA ARG A 415 0.58 4.73 -30.41
C ARG A 415 1.85 5.55 -30.50
N CYS A 416 2.98 4.87 -30.34
CA CYS A 416 4.30 5.46 -30.52
C CYS A 416 5.24 4.48 -31.21
N THR A 417 6.12 4.97 -32.06
CA THR A 417 7.13 4.13 -32.73
C THR A 417 8.40 3.89 -31.90
N CYS A 418 8.34 4.04 -30.58
CA CYS A 418 9.50 3.81 -29.70
C CYS A 418 9.51 2.38 -29.16
N ASP A 419 10.71 1.86 -28.85
CA ASP A 419 10.91 0.49 -28.37
C ASP A 419 10.05 0.13 -27.17
N TRP A 420 9.81 1.06 -26.24
CA TRP A 420 8.93 0.84 -25.09
C TRP A 420 7.51 0.48 -25.51
N PHE A 421 6.94 1.23 -26.46
CA PHE A 421 5.59 0.98 -26.94
C PHE A 421 5.55 -0.28 -27.80
N THR A 422 6.56 -0.52 -28.63
CA THR A 422 6.69 -1.76 -29.40
C THR A 422 6.73 -3.00 -28.50
N ALA A 423 7.47 -2.93 -27.39
CA ALA A 423 7.63 -4.05 -26.46
C ALA A 423 6.40 -4.29 -25.57
N TYR A 424 5.70 -3.24 -25.15
CA TYR A 424 4.68 -3.33 -24.10
C TYR A 424 3.26 -2.93 -24.52
N GLN A 425 3.10 -2.18 -25.60
CA GLN A 425 1.81 -1.77 -26.17
C GLN A 425 0.84 -1.22 -25.12
N GLY A 426 1.32 -0.37 -24.21
CA GLY A 426 0.52 0.24 -23.13
C GLY A 426 0.33 -0.63 -21.89
N LYS A 427 0.62 -1.94 -21.92
CA LYS A 427 0.45 -2.86 -20.77
C LYS A 427 1.32 -2.52 -19.56
N ARG A 428 2.36 -1.71 -19.74
CA ARG A 428 3.27 -1.20 -18.68
C ARG A 428 3.27 0.32 -18.63
N GLY A 429 2.12 0.94 -18.85
CA GLY A 429 1.94 2.39 -18.90
C GLY A 429 2.57 3.05 -20.13
N ILE A 430 2.22 4.31 -20.35
CA ILE A 430 2.61 5.10 -21.52
C ILE A 430 4.11 5.41 -21.57
N CYS A 431 4.66 5.57 -22.77
CA CYS A 431 6.05 5.97 -22.96
C CYS A 431 6.22 7.49 -22.69
N LYS A 432 7.46 7.95 -22.50
CA LYS A 432 7.77 9.37 -22.31
C LYS A 432 7.30 10.27 -23.47
N HIS A 433 7.23 9.74 -24.69
CA HIS A 433 6.83 10.52 -25.88
C HIS A 433 5.32 10.76 -25.92
N ILE A 434 4.51 9.71 -25.71
CA ILE A 434 3.05 9.85 -25.60
C ILE A 434 2.71 10.78 -24.44
N LEU A 435 3.38 10.59 -23.29
CA LEU A 435 3.19 11.44 -22.12
C LEU A 435 3.50 12.91 -22.42
N GLY A 436 4.63 13.21 -23.06
CA GLY A 436 5.01 14.59 -23.42
C GLY A 436 4.00 15.23 -24.36
N VAL A 437 3.52 14.50 -25.38
CA VAL A 437 2.48 15.01 -26.29
C VAL A 437 1.18 15.30 -25.53
N LYS A 438 0.75 14.39 -24.63
CA LYS A 438 -0.44 14.60 -23.79
C LYS A 438 -0.35 15.86 -22.93
N MET A 439 0.81 16.13 -22.35
CA MET A 439 1.03 17.31 -21.49
C MET A 439 1.03 18.66 -22.25
N ILE A 440 1.28 18.65 -23.57
CA ILE A 440 1.22 19.87 -24.40
C ILE A 440 -0.23 20.18 -24.84
N ILE A 441 -1.07 19.14 -24.94
CA ILE A 441 -2.43 19.27 -25.49
C ILE A 441 -3.50 19.44 -24.41
N SER A 442 -3.21 18.99 -23.18
CA SER A 442 -3.95 19.28 -21.94
C SER A 442 -3.71 20.72 -21.53
#